data_AF-A1B2A8-F1
#
_entry.id   AF-A1B2A8-F1
#
_cell.length_a   1.000
_cell.length_b   1.000
_cell.length_c   1.000
_cell.angle_alpha   90.00
_cell.angle_beta   90.00
_cell.angle_gamma   90.00
#
_symmetry.space_group_name_H-M   'P 1'
#
loop_
_entity.id
_entity.type
_entity.pdbx_description
1 polymer ?
#
loop_
_entity_poly.entity_id
_entity_poly.type
_entity_poly.pdbx_seq_one_letter_code
_entity_poly.pdbx_strand_id
1 'polypeptide(L)'
;MPQLVRLYIVSIAIGFALALLFTALLLALDVATLRHLVTATRGGWIAVLMLVVFHTILFSGVQFGIRVMLMARRDGPSGGLRQRIRRRPAPALASAATRRR
;
A
#
# COMPACT_ATOMS: atom_id res chain seq x y z
N MET A 1 14.82 -2.07 -11.55
CA MET A 1 13.59 -2.22 -12.34
C MET A 1 12.89 -0.87 -12.43
N PRO A 2 12.39 -0.45 -13.60
CA PRO A 2 11.63 0.79 -13.76
C PRO A 2 10.44 0.86 -12.78
N GLN A 3 10.15 2.04 -12.24
CA GLN A 3 9.22 2.21 -11.12
C GLN A 3 7.81 1.72 -11.41
N LEU A 4 7.35 1.85 -12.66
CA LEU A 4 6.03 1.36 -13.09
C LEU A 4 5.93 -0.17 -13.08
N VAL A 5 6.97 -0.87 -13.54
CA VAL A 5 6.99 -2.34 -13.55
C VAL A 5 6.95 -2.88 -12.12
N ARG A 6 7.71 -2.27 -11.19
CA ARG A 6 7.65 -2.63 -9.77
C ARG A 6 6.26 -2.37 -9.18
N LEU A 7 5.63 -1.26 -9.54
CA LEU A 7 4.28 -0.94 -9.08
C LEU A 7 3.26 -1.99 -9.55
N TYR A 8 3.35 -2.39 -10.82
CA TYR A 8 2.49 -3.43 -11.40
C TYR A 8 2.66 -4.78 -10.70
N ILE A 9 3.90 -5.28 -10.59
CA ILE A 9 4.18 -6.58 -9.96
C ILE A 9 3.69 -6.62 -8.50
N VAL A 10 3.93 -5.54 -7.75
CA VAL A 10 3.49 -5.49 -6.35
C VAL A 10 1.96 -5.45 -6.25
N SER A 11 1.27 -4.78 -7.18
CA SER A 11 -0.20 -4.74 -7.20
C SER A 11 -0.78 -6.12 -7.51
N ILE A 12 -0.19 -6.86 -8.44
CA ILE A 12 -0.56 -8.24 -8.73
C ILE A 12 -0.32 -9.14 -7.53
N ALA A 13 0.85 -9.05 -6.89
CA ALA A 13 1.18 -9.89 -5.75
C ALA A 13 0.20 -9.68 -4.59
N ILE A 14 -0.17 -8.43 -4.29
CA ILE A 14 -1.19 -8.10 -3.28
C ILE A 14 -2.57 -8.61 -3.72
N GLY A 15 -2.95 -8.37 -4.98
CA GLY A 15 -4.22 -8.83 -5.53
C GLY A 15 -4.37 -10.35 -5.48
N PHE A 16 -3.32 -11.10 -5.79
CA PHE A 16 -3.28 -12.55 -5.74
C PHE A 16 -3.41 -13.08 -4.31
N ALA A 17 -2.70 -12.49 -3.35
CA ALA A 17 -2.82 -12.86 -1.95
C ALA A 17 -4.26 -12.65 -1.42
N LEU A 18 -4.87 -11.51 -1.77
CA LEU A 18 -6.27 -11.23 -1.44
C LEU A 18 -7.23 -12.20 -2.15
N ALA A 19 -6.94 -12.56 -3.40
CA ALA A 19 -7.76 -13.50 -4.17
C ALA A 19 -7.77 -14.90 -3.57
N LEU A 20 -6.61 -15.40 -3.12
CA LEU A 20 -6.52 -16.68 -2.41
C LEU A 20 -7.32 -16.65 -1.11
N LEU A 21 -7.14 -15.59 -0.31
CA LEU A 21 -7.86 -15.43 0.96
C LEU A 21 -9.37 -15.36 0.75
N PHE A 22 -9.82 -14.53 -0.20
CA PHE A 22 -11.24 -14.35 -0.50
C PHE A 22 -11.87 -15.63 -1.06
N THR A 23 -11.18 -16.28 -2.00
CA THR A 23 -11.63 -17.56 -2.57
C THR A 23 -11.72 -18.63 -1.48
N ALA A 24 -10.72 -18.74 -0.61
CA ALA A 24 -10.75 -19.67 0.51
C ALA A 24 -11.93 -19.39 1.44
N LEU A 25 -12.25 -18.12 1.71
CA LEU A 25 -13.40 -17.74 2.53
C LEU A 25 -14.73 -18.12 1.88
N LEU A 26 -14.89 -17.92 0.56
CA LEU A 26 -16.08 -18.34 -0.18
C LEU A 26 -16.32 -19.85 -0.08
N LEU A 27 -15.26 -20.65 -0.21
CA LEU A 27 -15.34 -22.10 -0.08
C LEU A 27 -15.56 -22.53 1.38
N ALA A 28 -14.92 -21.87 2.35
CA ALA A 28 -15.06 -22.22 3.77
C ALA A 28 -16.48 -21.95 4.29
N LEU A 29 -17.07 -20.83 3.88
CA LEU A 29 -18.44 -20.45 4.24
C LEU A 29 -19.52 -21.08 3.35
N ASP A 30 -19.10 -21.88 2.35
CA ASP A 30 -19.99 -22.51 1.36
C ASP A 30 -20.98 -21.52 0.72
N VAL A 31 -20.47 -20.35 0.33
CA VAL A 31 -21.29 -19.29 -0.25
C VAL A 31 -21.96 -19.82 -1.52
N ALA A 32 -23.29 -19.71 -1.59
CA ALA A 32 -24.09 -20.22 -2.72
C ALA A 32 -23.80 -21.70 -3.05
N THR A 33 -23.45 -22.51 -2.05
CA THR A 33 -23.17 -23.95 -2.22
C THR A 33 -21.95 -24.24 -3.10
N LEU A 34 -21.03 -23.26 -3.23
CA LEU A 34 -19.82 -23.36 -4.06
C LEU A 34 -18.90 -24.50 -3.64
N ARG A 35 -18.75 -24.75 -2.33
CA ARG A 35 -17.88 -25.83 -1.84
C ARG A 35 -18.39 -27.15 -2.36
N HIS A 36 -19.70 -27.37 -2.21
CA HIS A 36 -20.33 -28.59 -2.68
C HIS A 36 -20.21 -28.74 -4.21
N LEU A 37 -20.49 -27.69 -4.98
CA LEU A 37 -20.37 -27.67 -6.44
C LEU A 37 -18.97 -28.05 -6.93
N VAL A 38 -17.93 -27.48 -6.30
CA VAL A 38 -16.53 -27.78 -6.61
C VAL A 38 -16.17 -29.23 -6.26
N THR A 39 -16.66 -29.76 -5.15
CA THR A 39 -16.33 -31.13 -4.73
C THR A 39 -17.12 -32.22 -5.46
N ALA A 40 -18.35 -31.93 -5.90
CA ALA A 40 -19.24 -32.89 -6.57
C ALA A 40 -18.96 -33.03 -8.06
N THR A 41 -18.32 -32.02 -8.68
CA THR A 41 -18.07 -31.99 -10.13
C THR A 41 -16.69 -32.56 -10.46
N ARG A 42 -16.64 -33.50 -11.41
CA ARG A 42 -15.39 -34.01 -11.96
C ARG A 42 -14.66 -32.87 -12.68
N GLY A 43 -13.60 -32.34 -12.07
CA GLY A 43 -12.88 -31.16 -12.56
C GLY A 43 -13.19 -29.84 -11.83
N GLY A 44 -13.85 -29.87 -10.67
CA GLY A 44 -14.16 -28.64 -9.91
C GLY A 44 -12.95 -27.79 -9.51
N TRP A 45 -11.73 -28.33 -9.53
CA TRP A 45 -10.49 -27.56 -9.37
C TRP A 45 -10.36 -26.44 -10.43
N ILE A 46 -10.93 -26.62 -11.63
CA ILE A 46 -10.97 -25.59 -12.68
C ILE A 46 -11.80 -24.39 -12.20
N ALA A 47 -12.92 -24.63 -11.53
CA ALA A 47 -13.73 -23.56 -10.97
C ALA A 47 -12.96 -22.77 -9.91
N VAL A 48 -12.22 -23.45 -9.03
CA VAL A 48 -11.36 -22.79 -8.03
C VAL A 48 -10.26 -21.98 -8.72
N LEU A 49 -9.58 -22.55 -9.72
CA LEU A 49 -8.54 -21.86 -10.48
C LEU A 49 -9.10 -20.60 -11.15
N MET A 50 -10.24 -20.73 -11.83
CA MET A 50 -10.89 -19.63 -12.52
C MET A 50 -11.33 -18.54 -11.54
N LEU A 51 -11.86 -18.93 -10.38
CA LEU A 51 -12.23 -18.03 -9.30
C LEU A 51 -11.02 -17.25 -8.79
N VAL A 52 -9.90 -17.94 -8.48
CA VAL A 52 -8.67 -17.29 -8.03
C VAL A 52 -8.13 -16.33 -9.08
N VAL A 53 -8.11 -16.72 -10.36
CA VAL A 53 -7.61 -15.86 -11.45
C VAL A 53 -8.48 -14.61 -11.60
N PHE A 54 -9.81 -14.75 -11.67
CA PHE A 54 -10.69 -13.59 -11.80
C PHE A 54 -10.60 -12.65 -10.60
N HIS A 55 -10.58 -13.17 -9.38
CA HIS A 55 -10.39 -12.36 -8.18
C HIS A 55 -9.01 -11.70 -8.16
N THR A 56 -7.97 -12.38 -8.65
CA THR A 56 -6.61 -11.81 -8.74
C THR A 56 -6.60 -10.61 -9.66
N ILE A 57 -7.21 -10.72 -10.84
CA ILE A 57 -7.31 -9.62 -11.81
C ILE A 57 -8.12 -8.46 -11.20
N LEU A 58 -9.26 -8.75 -10.57
CA LEU A 58 -10.12 -7.75 -9.93
C LEU A 58 -9.37 -6.99 -8.82
N PHE A 59 -8.79 -7.71 -7.85
CA PHE A 59 -8.09 -7.09 -6.73
C PHE A 59 -6.80 -6.40 -7.15
N SER A 60 -6.04 -6.98 -8.08
CA SER A 60 -4.85 -6.35 -8.66
C SER A 60 -5.22 -5.05 -9.37
N GLY A 61 -6.32 -5.03 -10.12
CA GLY A 61 -6.82 -3.84 -10.81
C GLY A 61 -7.14 -2.71 -9.83
N VAL A 62 -7.85 -3.02 -8.74
CA VAL A 62 -8.15 -2.04 -7.68
C VAL A 62 -6.86 -1.54 -7.00
N GLN A 63 -5.94 -2.44 -6.63
CA GLN A 63 -4.68 -2.07 -5.99
C GLN A 63 -3.79 -1.22 -6.90
N PHE A 64 -3.75 -1.55 -8.19
CA PHE A 64 -3.04 -0.78 -9.19
C PHE A 64 -3.63 0.63 -9.33
N GLY A 65 -4.96 0.74 -9.43
CA GLY A 65 -5.66 2.03 -9.48
C GLY A 65 -5.37 2.92 -8.27
N ILE A 66 -5.44 2.36 -7.05
CA ILE A 66 -5.09 3.06 -5.81
C ILE A 66 -3.63 3.53 -5.85
N ARG A 67 -2.69 2.64 -6.21
CA ARG A 67 -1.26 2.94 -6.28
C ARG A 67 -0.95 4.06 -7.28
N VAL A 68 -1.62 4.08 -8.43
CA VAL A 68 -1.49 5.12 -9.46
C VAL A 68 -2.03 6.46 -8.93
N MET A 69 -3.22 6.49 -8.33
CA MET A 69 -3.80 7.71 -7.74
C MET A 69 -2.95 8.26 -6.58
N LEU A 70 -2.34 7.39 -5.78
CA LEU A 70 -1.42 7.79 -4.71
C LEU A 70 -0.08 8.32 -5.23
N MET A 71 0.35 7.90 -6.42
CA MET A 71 1.56 8.43 -7.06
C MET A 71 1.36 9.89 -7.48
N ALA A 72 0.19 10.24 -8.03
CA ALA A 72 -0.17 11.60 -8.42
C ALA A 72 -0.20 12.60 -7.24
N ARG A 73 -0.36 12.13 -6.00
CA ARG A 73 -0.36 12.97 -4.79
C ARG A 73 1.04 13.33 -4.28
N ARG A 74 2.12 12.77 -4.84
CA ARG A 74 3.48 12.98 -4.34
C ARG A 74 4.14 14.28 -4.82
N ASP A 75 3.51 15.02 -5.72
CA ASP A 75 4.02 16.30 -6.23
C ASP A 75 3.60 17.52 -5.39
N GLY A 76 2.98 17.30 -4.22
CA GLY A 76 2.81 18.35 -3.19
C GLY A 76 4.07 18.53 -2.34
N PRO A 77 4.29 19.69 -1.68
CA PRO A 77 5.52 20.00 -0.97
C PRO A 77 5.96 18.85 -0.06
N SER A 78 7.03 18.16 -0.45
CA SER A 78 7.65 17.10 0.34
C SER A 78 7.93 17.66 1.73
N GLY A 79 7.39 16.99 2.76
CA GLY A 79 7.33 17.48 4.13
C GLY A 79 8.58 18.25 4.52
N GLY A 80 8.38 19.52 4.87
CA GLY A 80 9.46 20.47 5.14
C GLY A 80 10.54 19.81 5.98
N LEU A 81 11.79 19.91 5.51
CA LEU A 81 12.98 19.54 6.28
C LEU A 81 12.71 20.03 7.71
N ARG A 82 12.63 19.12 8.68
CA ARG A 82 12.52 19.50 10.10
C ARG A 82 13.80 20.25 10.41
N GLN A 83 13.81 21.55 10.13
CA GLN A 83 14.96 22.41 10.28
C GLN A 83 15.14 22.49 11.78
N ARG A 84 16.07 21.67 12.30
CA ARG A 84 16.38 21.61 13.71
C ARG A 84 17.03 22.94 14.03
N ILE A 85 16.24 23.93 14.46
CA ILE A 85 16.73 25.24 14.86
C ILE A 85 17.61 25.02 16.09
N ARG A 86 18.92 24.89 15.85
CA ARG A 86 19.93 24.83 16.90
C ARG A 86 20.00 26.24 17.47
N ARG A 87 19.31 26.50 18.58
CA ARG A 87 19.40 27.77 19.30
C ARG A 87 20.87 28.03 19.62
N ARG A 88 21.47 29.00 18.92
CA ARG A 88 22.80 29.52 19.24
C ARG A 88 22.61 30.41 20.48
N PRO A 89 23.30 30.18 21.61
CA PRO A 89 23.20 31.08 22.76
C PRO A 89 23.63 32.48 22.31
N ALA A 90 22.79 33.48 22.57
CA ALA A 90 23.13 34.87 22.31
C ALA A 90 24.32 35.26 23.22
N PRO A 91 25.36 35.91 22.69
CA PRO A 91 26.45 36.40 23.54
C PRO A 91 25.88 37.45 24.50
N ALA A 92 26.05 37.22 25.81
CA ALA A 92 25.73 38.21 26.81
C ALA A 92 26.66 39.41 26.59
N LEU A 93 26.11 40.52 26.08
CA LEU A 93 26.81 41.79 26.04
C LEU A 93 27.05 42.20 27.50
N ALA A 94 28.29 42.04 27.96
CA ALA A 94 28.74 42.61 29.21
C ALA A 94 28.53 44.12 29.12
N SER A 95 27.67 44.66 29.97
CA SER A 95 27.52 46.10 30.16
C SER A 95 28.85 46.66 30.63
N ALA A 96 29.55 47.34 29.71
CA ALA A 96 30.78 48.05 30.02
C ALA A 96 30.47 49.11 31.08
N ALA A 97 31.06 48.94 32.26
CA ALA A 97 30.97 49.91 33.34
C ALA A 97 31.53 51.26 32.87
N THR A 98 30.67 52.26 32.86
CA THR A 98 30.98 53.65 32.54
C THR A 98 32.03 54.19 33.52
N ARG A 99 33.31 54.23 33.10
CA ARG A 99 34.35 54.96 33.84
C ARG A 99 34.22 56.45 33.51
N ARG A 100 33.56 57.17 34.41
CA ARG A 100 33.47 58.64 34.43
C ARG A 100 34.80 59.22 34.94
N ARG A 101 35.39 60.16 34.20
CA ARG A 101 36.31 61.16 34.74
C ARG A 101 36.22 62.45 33.95
#